data_AF-S8DGA2-F1
#
_entry.id   AF-S8DGA2-F1
#
_cell.length_a   1.000
_cell.length_b   1.000
_cell.length_c   1.000
_cell.angle_alpha   90.00
_cell.angle_beta   90.00
_cell.angle_gamma   90.00
#
_symmetry.space_group_name_H-M   'P 1'
#
loop_
_entity.id
_entity.type
_entity.pdbx_description
1 polymer ?
#
loop_
_entity_poly.entity_id
_entity_poly.type
_entity_poly.pdbx_seq_one_letter_code
_entity_poly.pdbx_strand_id
1 'polypeptide(L)'
;MDRGKLTLIGTTISVMLTLRFSIQLVSQHFLSWKKPKEQTAIVIIILMAPLYAIDSYVGLLDILGSDTFFTFLDSIKECYEAVVMAKFLSLMYTYLNISISKNIVPDEIKGREIHHTFPVTLFQ
;
A
#
# COMPACT_ATOMS: atom_id res chain seq x y z
N MET A 1 10.74 13.72 -32.67
CA MET A 1 10.58 13.83 -31.20
C MET A 1 11.68 13.00 -30.58
N ASP A 2 12.46 13.59 -29.68
CA ASP A 2 13.55 12.89 -29.00
C ASP A 2 12.99 11.80 -28.06
N ARG A 3 13.60 10.61 -28.05
CA ARG A 3 13.06 9.45 -27.30
C ARG A 3 13.00 9.74 -25.79
N GLY A 4 14.02 10.41 -25.25
CA GLY A 4 14.04 10.81 -23.84
C GLY A 4 12.93 11.80 -23.47
N LYS A 5 12.61 12.76 -24.36
CA LYS A 5 11.52 13.73 -24.13
C LYS A 5 10.15 13.05 -24.08
N LEU A 6 9.93 12.04 -24.93
CA LEU A 6 8.67 11.29 -24.90
C LEU A 6 8.50 10.51 -23.60
N THR A 7 9.56 9.84 -23.12
CA THR A 7 9.55 9.12 -21.83
C THR A 7 9.32 10.07 -20.65
N LEU A 8 9.97 11.23 -20.65
CA LEU A 8 9.79 12.23 -19.60
C LEU A 8 8.34 12.77 -19.56
N ILE A 9 7.76 13.08 -20.72
CA ILE A 9 6.37 13.56 -20.80
C ILE A 9 5.40 12.46 -20.33
N GLY A 10 5.59 11.22 -20.80
CA GLY A 10 4.73 10.10 -20.43
C GLY A 10 4.74 9.80 -18.93
N THR A 11 5.93 9.76 -18.32
CA THR A 11 6.10 9.54 -16.87
C THR A 11 5.53 10.69 -16.06
N THR A 12 5.76 11.95 -16.47
CA THR A 12 5.17 13.14 -15.82
C THR A 12 3.65 13.08 -15.81
N ILE A 13 3.02 12.73 -16.93
CA ILE A 13 1.56 12.59 -17.01
C ILE A 13 1.06 11.48 -16.07
N SER A 14 1.73 10.33 -16.06
CA SER A 14 1.37 9.19 -15.21
C SER A 14 1.45 9.53 -13.70
N VAL A 15 2.52 10.22 -13.29
CA VAL A 15 2.72 10.67 -11.90
C VAL A 15 1.62 11.67 -11.50
N MET A 16 1.35 12.66 -12.35
CA MET A 16 0.29 13.63 -12.10
C MET A 16 -1.08 12.98 -11.97
N LEU A 17 -1.38 11.99 -12.81
CA LEU A 17 -2.65 11.25 -12.74
C LEU A 17 -2.76 10.45 -11.44
N THR A 18 -1.70 9.74 -11.06
CA THR A 18 -1.64 8.99 -9.79
C THR A 18 -1.88 9.90 -8.59
N LEU A 19 -1.17 11.04 -8.54
CA LEU A 19 -1.30 12.00 -7.46
C LEU A 19 -2.74 12.54 -7.35
N ARG A 20 -3.37 12.85 -8.49
CA ARG A 20 -4.73 13.39 -8.54
C ARG A 20 -5.75 12.37 -8.03
N PHE A 21 -5.66 11.11 -8.46
CA PHE A 21 -6.58 10.07 -7.98
C PHE A 21 -6.37 9.77 -6.50
N SER A 22 -5.13 9.69 -6.02
CA SER A 22 -4.85 9.49 -4.60
C SER A 22 -5.40 10.62 -3.73
N ILE A 23 -5.22 11.88 -4.14
CA ILE A 23 -5.76 13.04 -3.41
C ILE A 23 -7.29 13.00 -3.39
N GLN A 24 -7.94 12.67 -4.51
CA GLN A 24 -9.39 12.54 -4.57
C GLN A 24 -9.89 11.46 -3.61
N LEU A 25 -9.25 10.30 -3.59
CA LEU A 25 -9.62 9.19 -2.72
C LEU A 25 -9.44 9.54 -1.24
N VAL A 26 -8.29 10.14 -0.87
CA VAL A 26 -8.06 10.63 0.50
C VAL A 26 -9.10 11.67 0.90
N SER A 27 -9.46 12.59 0.00
CA SER A 27 -10.48 13.61 0.26
C SER A 27 -11.85 12.99 0.53
N GLN A 28 -12.24 11.96 -0.23
CA GLN A 28 -13.50 11.23 0.00
C GLN A 28 -13.51 10.54 1.38
N HIS A 29 -12.39 9.95 1.79
CA HIS A 29 -12.25 9.37 3.13
C HIS A 29 -12.35 10.45 4.22
N PHE A 30 -11.75 11.62 4.00
CA PHE A 30 -11.82 12.75 4.93
C PHE A 30 -13.23 13.34 5.07
N LEU A 31 -13.97 13.45 3.96
CA LEU A 31 -15.36 13.90 3.99
C LEU A 31 -16.30 12.91 4.69
N SER A 32 -16.00 11.62 4.61
CA SER A 32 -16.80 10.55 5.20
C SER A 32 -16.24 10.05 6.54
N TRP A 33 -15.64 10.92 7.36
CA TRP A 33 -14.86 10.53 8.55
C TRP A 33 -15.70 10.01 9.72
N LYS A 34 -16.24 8.79 9.61
CA LYS A 34 -17.09 8.15 10.63
C LYS A 34 -16.32 7.22 11.57
N LYS A 35 -15.24 6.60 11.09
CA LYS A 35 -14.48 5.58 11.82
C LYS A 35 -12.99 5.92 11.79
N PRO A 36 -12.50 6.74 12.74
CA PRO A 36 -11.15 7.29 12.68
C PRO A 36 -10.05 6.22 12.69
N LYS A 37 -10.23 5.12 13.42
CA LYS A 37 -9.24 4.04 13.52
C LYS A 37 -9.03 3.32 12.18
N GLU A 38 -10.12 2.90 11.53
CA GLU A 38 -10.07 2.22 10.23
C GLU A 38 -9.61 3.19 9.14
N GLN A 39 -10.17 4.41 9.09
CA GLN A 39 -9.86 5.37 8.04
C GLN A 39 -8.43 5.88 8.09
N THR A 40 -7.84 6.05 9.28
CA THR A 40 -6.41 6.40 9.39
C THR A 40 -5.53 5.30 8.77
N ALA A 41 -5.86 4.03 9.00
CA ALA A 41 -5.13 2.92 8.39
C ALA A 41 -5.31 2.89 6.86
N ILE A 42 -6.54 3.15 6.37
CA ILE A 42 -6.83 3.20 4.92
C ILE A 42 -6.08 4.36 4.25
N VAL A 43 -6.05 5.55 4.86
CA VAL A 43 -5.31 6.71 4.32
C VAL A 43 -3.82 6.42 4.21
N ILE A 44 -3.21 5.76 5.21
CA ILE A 44 -1.82 5.33 5.15
C ILE A 44 -1.60 4.37 3.96
N ILE A 45 -2.51 3.43 3.72
CA ILE A 45 -2.40 2.52 2.56
C ILE A 45 -2.51 3.28 1.23
N ILE A 46 -3.45 4.22 1.11
CA ILE A 46 -3.65 4.99 -0.14
C ILE A 46 -2.41 5.83 -0.47
N LEU A 47 -1.74 6.38 0.56
CA LEU A 47 -0.51 7.17 0.41
C LEU A 47 0.70 6.36 -0.10
N MET A 48 0.59 5.04 -0.19
CA MET A 48 1.59 4.19 -0.85
C MET A 48 1.72 4.54 -2.34
N ALA A 49 0.64 4.51 -3.12
CA ALA A 49 0.68 4.79 -4.56
C ALA A 49 1.38 6.11 -4.96
N PRO A 50 1.07 7.27 -4.35
CA PRO A 50 1.76 8.53 -4.68
C PRO A 50 3.22 8.52 -4.24
N LEU A 51 3.58 7.83 -3.14
CA LEU A 51 4.96 7.70 -2.70
C LEU A 51 5.80 6.95 -3.75
N TYR A 52 5.30 5.83 -4.29
CA TYR A 52 5.98 5.08 -5.35
C TYR A 52 6.08 5.86 -6.66
N ALA A 53 5.05 6.64 -7.01
CA ALA A 53 5.07 7.48 -8.20
C ALA A 53 6.16 8.56 -8.08
N ILE A 54 6.30 9.17 -6.90
CA ILE A 54 7.36 10.15 -6.63
C ILE A 54 8.74 9.48 -6.64
N ASP A 55 8.91 8.34 -5.97
CA ASP A 55 10.16 7.57 -5.93
C ASP A 55 10.63 7.21 -7.34
N SER A 56 9.73 6.68 -8.18
CA SER A 56 10.00 6.35 -9.57
C SER A 56 10.34 7.58 -10.43
N TYR A 57 9.69 8.71 -10.16
CA TYR A 57 9.95 9.97 -10.87
C TYR A 57 11.29 10.58 -10.47
N VAL A 58 11.62 10.53 -9.18
CA VAL A 58 12.94 10.94 -8.66
C VAL A 58 14.01 10.04 -9.27
N GLY A 59 13.85 8.72 -9.29
CA GLY A 59 14.82 7.80 -9.94
C GLY A 59 15.02 8.08 -11.44
N LEU A 60 13.99 8.55 -12.15
CA LEU A 60 14.13 8.99 -13.54
C LEU A 60 14.94 10.30 -13.67
N LEU A 61 14.78 11.22 -12.72
CA LEU A 61 15.53 12.47 -12.65
C LEU A 61 16.96 12.26 -12.13
N ASP A 62 17.18 11.26 -11.27
CA ASP A 62 18.44 10.96 -10.57
C ASP A 62 19.51 10.32 -11.47
N ILE A 63 19.21 10.16 -12.76
CA ILE A 63 20.24 10.20 -13.81
C ILE A 63 21.12 11.48 -13.70
N LEU A 64 20.74 12.47 -12.86
CA LEU A 64 21.48 13.70 -12.53
C LEU A 64 21.88 13.91 -11.04
N GLY A 65 21.66 12.99 -10.09
CA GLY A 65 21.91 13.22 -8.64
C GLY A 65 22.74 12.14 -7.92
N SER A 66 23.01 12.35 -6.62
CA SER A 66 23.98 11.54 -5.85
C SER A 66 23.39 10.24 -5.31
N ASP A 67 24.02 9.09 -5.59
CA ASP A 67 23.65 7.74 -5.15
C ASP A 67 23.28 7.60 -3.66
N THR A 68 23.88 8.43 -2.80
CA THR A 68 23.62 8.45 -1.36
C THR A 68 22.22 8.93 -1.00
N PHE A 69 21.66 9.86 -1.77
CA PHE A 69 20.31 10.38 -1.53
C PHE A 69 19.25 9.35 -1.95
N PHE A 70 19.46 8.69 -3.09
CA PHE A 70 18.59 7.61 -3.57
C PHE A 70 18.55 6.44 -2.58
N THR A 71 19.71 5.96 -2.12
CA THR A 71 19.79 4.86 -1.15
C THR A 71 19.03 5.18 0.15
N PHE A 72 19.08 6.43 0.60
CA PHE A 72 18.34 6.88 1.78
C PHE A 72 16.83 6.93 1.55
N LEU A 73 16.38 7.44 0.39
CA LEU A 73 14.96 7.43 0.03
C LEU A 73 14.40 6.01 -0.08
N ASP A 74 15.15 5.10 -0.69
CA ASP A 74 14.73 3.71 -0.84
C ASP A 74 14.60 3.02 0.53
N SER A 75 15.54 3.28 1.44
CA SER A 75 15.46 2.79 2.83
C SER A 75 14.21 3.31 3.58
N ILE A 76 13.84 4.58 3.37
CA ILE A 76 12.61 5.16 3.94
C ILE A 76 11.37 4.49 3.34
N LYS A 77 11.38 4.26 2.02
CA LYS A 77 10.29 3.57 1.32
C LYS A 77 10.06 2.18 1.88
N GLU A 78 11.12 1.38 2.03
CA GLU A 78 11.02 0.04 2.61
C GLU A 78 10.44 0.06 4.03
N CYS A 79 10.86 1.03 4.85
CA CYS A 79 10.30 1.21 6.19
C CYS A 79 8.80 1.58 6.15
N TYR A 80 8.41 2.45 5.21
CA TYR A 80 7.01 2.82 5.00
C TYR A 80 6.16 1.62 4.57
N GLU A 81 6.68 0.76 3.69
CA GLU A 81 6.01 -0.47 3.26
C GLU A 81 5.69 -1.40 4.44
N ALA A 82 6.63 -1.56 5.36
CA ALA A 82 6.41 -2.35 6.57
C ALA A 82 5.26 -1.78 7.43
N VAL A 83 5.18 -0.45 7.56
CA VAL A 83 4.08 0.22 8.27
C VAL A 83 2.75 0.01 7.54
N VAL A 84 2.72 0.14 6.21
CA VAL A 84 1.53 -0.08 5.38
C VAL A 84 1.02 -1.51 5.54
N MET A 85 1.91 -2.51 5.51
CA MET A 85 1.57 -3.91 5.70
C MET A 85 0.94 -4.14 7.08
N ALA A 86 1.52 -3.56 8.14
CA ALA A 86 0.97 -3.64 9.49
C ALA A 86 -0.43 -2.99 9.60
N LYS A 87 -0.65 -1.84 8.94
CA LYS A 87 -1.96 -1.17 8.90
C LYS A 87 -2.99 -1.98 8.11
N PHE A 88 -2.59 -2.58 7.00
CA PHE A 88 -3.43 -3.48 6.22
C PHE A 88 -3.88 -4.70 7.04
N LEU A 89 -2.94 -5.35 7.73
CA LEU A 89 -3.25 -6.48 8.61
C LEU A 89 -4.22 -6.08 9.74
N SER A 90 -3.98 -4.93 10.37
CA SER A 90 -4.87 -4.40 11.41
C SER A 90 -6.29 -4.13 10.90
N LEU A 91 -6.45 -3.67 9.66
CA LEU A 91 -7.75 -3.49 9.03
C LEU A 91 -8.45 -4.82 8.77
N MET A 92 -7.73 -5.81 8.26
CA MET A 92 -8.26 -7.16 8.06
C MET A 92 -8.77 -7.77 9.36
N TYR A 93 -8.02 -7.68 10.46
CA TYR A 93 -8.50 -8.17 11.75
C TYR A 93 -9.75 -7.44 12.24
N THR A 94 -9.82 -6.13 12.01
CA THR A 94 -10.99 -5.33 12.39
C THR A 94 -12.23 -5.72 11.57
N TYR A 95 -12.08 -5.92 10.25
CA TYR A 95 -13.18 -6.30 9.38
C TYR A 95 -13.66 -7.74 9.55
N LEU A 96 -12.74 -8.66 9.85
CA LEU A 96 -13.06 -10.05 10.15
C LEU A 96 -13.55 -10.25 11.59
N ASN A 97 -13.59 -9.19 12.41
CA ASN A 97 -13.93 -9.22 13.83
C ASN A 97 -13.09 -10.26 14.63
N ILE A 98 -11.88 -10.55 14.15
CA ILE A 98 -10.94 -11.48 14.79
C ILE A 98 -10.24 -10.68 15.89
N SER A 99 -10.73 -10.84 17.11
CA SER A 99 -10.11 -10.24 18.28
C SER A 99 -9.08 -11.23 18.85
N ILE A 100 -7.79 -11.02 18.53
CA ILE A 100 -6.68 -11.75 19.18
C ILE A 100 -6.80 -11.67 20.71
N SER A 101 -7.32 -10.54 21.23
CA SER A 101 -7.56 -10.30 22.66
C SER A 101 -8.49 -11.31 23.33
N LYS A 102 -9.33 -12.06 22.61
CA LYS A 102 -10.27 -13.00 23.22
C LYS A 102 -9.88 -14.48 23.04
N ASN A 103 -8.89 -14.83 22.19
CA ASN A 103 -8.67 -16.23 21.78
C ASN A 103 -9.95 -16.94 21.29
N ILE A 104 -10.94 -16.17 20.83
CA ILE A 104 -12.19 -16.72 20.29
C ILE A 104 -12.05 -16.70 18.78
N VAL A 105 -11.70 -17.86 18.23
CA VAL A 105 -11.97 -18.15 16.82
C VAL A 105 -13.49 -18.02 16.65
N PRO A 106 -13.99 -17.26 15.66
CA PRO A 106 -15.43 -17.18 15.40
C PRO A 106 -16.00 -18.60 15.27
N ASP A 107 -17.13 -18.91 15.92
CA ASP A 107 -17.74 -20.23 15.85
C ASP A 107 -18.09 -20.65 14.41
N GLU A 108 -18.16 -19.70 13.47
CA GLU A 108 -18.28 -19.90 12.01
C GLU A 108 -17.06 -20.55 11.33
N ILE A 109 -15.88 -20.48 11.96
CA ILE A 109 -14.62 -21.04 11.46
C ILE A 109 -14.25 -22.30 12.24
N LYS A 110 -14.76 -22.44 13.47
CA LYS A 110 -14.54 -23.59 14.34
C LYS A 110 -15.29 -24.82 13.82
N GLY A 111 -14.59 -25.67 13.08
CA GLY A 111 -15.12 -26.96 12.59
C GLY A 111 -15.45 -27.00 11.10
N ARG A 112 -15.13 -25.95 10.32
CA ARG A 112 -15.10 -26.10 8.85
C ARG A 112 -13.86 -26.87 8.44
N GLU A 113 -14.05 -27.93 7.65
CA GLU A 113 -12.95 -28.62 7.00
C GLU A 113 -12.21 -27.63 6.11
N ILE A 114 -10.93 -27.40 6.41
CA ILE A 114 -10.08 -26.54 5.61
C ILE A 114 -9.75 -27.32 4.34
N HIS A 115 -10.41 -26.98 3.24
CA HIS A 115 -10.09 -27.57 1.95
C HIS A 115 -8.73 -27.02 1.49
N HIS A 116 -7.66 -27.72 1.88
CA HIS A 116 -6.31 -27.41 1.43
C HIS A 116 -6.27 -27.53 -0.09
N THR A 117 -5.81 -26.47 -0.77
CA THR A 117 -5.61 -26.53 -2.21
C THR A 117 -4.32 -27.29 -2.49
N PHE A 118 -4.32 -28.12 -3.53
CA PHE A 118 -3.11 -28.77 -4.05
C PHE A 118 -2.02 -27.71 -4.29
N PRO A 119 -0.75 -27.90 -3.87
CA PRO A 119 -0.10 -29.15 -3.44
C PRO A 119 -0.02 -29.37 -1.91
N VAL A 120 -0.67 -28.54 -1.08
CA VAL A 120 -0.57 -28.63 0.39
C VAL A 120 -1.16 -29.94 0.93
N THR A 121 -2.10 -30.55 0.20
CA THR A 121 -2.66 -31.87 0.49
C THR A 121 -1.67 -33.03 0.35
N LEU A 122 -0.52 -32.85 -0.32
CA LEU A 122 0.48 -33.91 -0.48
C LEU A 122 1.39 -34.08 0.75
N PHE A 123 1.37 -33.12 1.68
CA PHE A 123 2.27 -33.08 2.84
C PHE A 123 1.54 -33.27 4.18
N GLN A 124 0.28 -33.67 4.15
CA GLN A 124 -0.54 -34.01 5.32
C GLN A 124 -0.65 -35.52 5.47
#